data_AF-A0A0C1QNA7-F1
#
_entry.id   AF-A0A0C1QNA7-F1
#
_cell.length_a   1.000
_cell.length_b   1.000
_cell.length_c   1.000
_cell.angle_alpha   90.00
_cell.angle_beta   90.00
_cell.angle_gamma   90.00
#
_symmetry.space_group_name_H-M   'P 1'
#
loop_
_entity.id
_entity.type
_entity.pdbx_description
1 polymer ?
#
loop_
_entity_poly.entity_id
_entity_poly.type
_entity_poly.pdbx_seq_one_letter_code
_entity_poly.pdbx_strand_id
1 'polypeptide(L)'
;MNMSKHQNNKKAANLSIIGLNLIIYLLVIYFIYHSLNGERGIFAYRRLSKELEIKRSTLAYLTTEKFQLENKVRLIAKDKVDLDMLDELARRKLGLAGKNDIMIIIKKD
;
A
#
# COMPACT_ATOMS: atom_id res chain seq x y z
N MET A 1 -41.47 -63.16 -3.07
CA MET A 1 -40.12 -62.94 -2.51
C MET A 1 -39.42 -61.77 -3.21
N ASN A 2 -39.93 -60.53 -3.12
CA ASN A 2 -39.28 -59.35 -3.75
C ASN A 2 -39.44 -58.02 -2.99
N MET A 3 -40.06 -58.01 -1.80
CA MET A 3 -40.34 -56.75 -1.07
C MET A 3 -39.15 -56.21 -0.25
N SER A 4 -38.16 -57.05 0.11
CA SER A 4 -37.04 -56.67 1.00
C SER A 4 -35.86 -55.98 0.27
N LYS A 5 -35.59 -56.34 -0.99
CA LYS A 5 -34.46 -55.77 -1.76
C LYS A 5 -34.57 -54.26 -1.97
N HIS A 6 -35.80 -53.73 -2.09
CA HIS A 6 -36.02 -52.31 -2.38
C HIS A 6 -35.73 -51.38 -1.18
N GLN A 7 -35.81 -51.90 0.05
CA GLN A 7 -35.50 -51.14 1.26
C GLN A 7 -33.99 -51.03 1.51
N ASN A 8 -33.22 -52.07 1.21
CA ASN A 8 -31.76 -52.06 1.41
C ASN A 8 -31.05 -51.08 0.46
N ASN A 9 -31.50 -50.96 -0.79
CA ASN A 9 -30.87 -50.05 -1.76
C ASN A 9 -31.13 -48.56 -1.42
N LYS A 10 -32.32 -48.25 -0.87
CA LYS A 10 -32.64 -46.89 -0.39
C LYS A 10 -31.81 -46.49 0.83
N LYS A 11 -31.57 -47.43 1.77
CA LYS A 11 -30.72 -47.17 2.94
C LYS A 11 -29.25 -46.94 2.55
N ALA A 12 -28.73 -47.73 1.61
CA ALA A 12 -27.38 -47.54 1.08
C ALA A 12 -27.21 -46.17 0.39
N ALA A 13 -28.18 -45.76 -0.43
CA ALA A 13 -28.18 -44.45 -1.07
C ALA A 13 -28.19 -43.30 -0.04
N ASN A 14 -29.04 -43.38 1.00
CA ASN A 14 -29.11 -42.35 2.04
C ASN A 14 -27.81 -42.25 2.84
N LEU A 15 -27.12 -43.37 3.10
CA LEU A 15 -25.85 -43.37 3.81
C LEU A 15 -24.73 -42.69 2.98
N SER A 16 -24.69 -42.96 1.68
CA SER A 16 -23.75 -42.28 0.76
C SER A 16 -24.03 -40.77 0.67
N ILE A 17 -25.31 -40.36 0.68
CA ILE A 17 -25.70 -38.94 0.66
C ILE A 17 -25.26 -38.24 1.96
N ILE A 18 -25.42 -38.87 3.12
CA ILE A 18 -24.96 -38.30 4.40
C ILE A 18 -23.43 -38.15 4.42
N GLY A 19 -22.70 -39.16 3.94
CA GLY A 19 -21.24 -39.09 3.81
C GLY A 19 -20.77 -37.96 2.90
N LEU A 20 -21.41 -37.80 1.74
CA LEU A 20 -21.11 -36.71 0.80
C LEU A 20 -21.37 -35.33 1.42
N ASN A 21 -22.51 -35.14 2.08
CA ASN A 21 -22.81 -33.87 2.75
C ASN A 21 -21.79 -33.53 3.83
N LEU A 22 -21.36 -34.52 4.62
CA LEU A 22 -20.35 -34.31 5.67
C LEU A 22 -19.02 -33.83 5.09
N ILE A 23 -18.57 -34.42 3.98
CA ILE A 23 -17.36 -34.00 3.27
C ILE A 23 -17.50 -32.57 2.75
N ILE A 24 -18.66 -32.19 2.21
CA ILE A 24 -18.93 -30.83 1.75
C ILE A 24 -18.84 -29.84 2.91
N TYR A 25 -19.43 -30.15 4.07
CA TYR A 25 -19.34 -29.28 5.25
C TYR A 25 -17.90 -29.09 5.73
N LEU A 26 -17.11 -30.17 5.77
CA LEU A 26 -15.69 -30.10 6.14
C LEU A 26 -14.88 -29.24 5.17
N LEU A 27 -15.12 -29.36 3.87
CA LEU A 27 -14.49 -28.52 2.85
C LEU A 27 -14.85 -27.05 3.03
N VAL A 28 -16.13 -26.73 3.24
CA VAL A 28 -16.58 -25.35 3.47
C VAL A 28 -15.91 -24.75 4.71
N ILE A 29 -15.84 -25.50 5.82
CA ILE A 29 -15.17 -25.05 7.05
C ILE A 29 -13.67 -24.82 6.79
N TYR A 30 -13.01 -25.74 6.08
CA TYR A 30 -11.60 -25.61 5.71
C TYR A 30 -11.35 -24.35 4.88
N PHE A 31 -12.19 -24.10 3.86
CA PHE A 31 -12.09 -22.89 3.04
C PHE A 31 -12.38 -21.62 3.85
N ILE A 32 -13.34 -21.61 4.76
CA ILE A 32 -13.60 -20.46 5.64
C ILE A 32 -12.38 -20.18 6.53
N TYR A 33 -11.84 -21.20 7.19
CA TYR A 33 -10.66 -21.08 8.05
C TYR A 33 -9.45 -20.56 7.26
N HIS A 34 -9.20 -21.13 6.07
CA HIS A 34 -8.08 -20.74 5.24
C HIS A 34 -8.30 -19.38 4.55
N SER A 35 -9.54 -18.98 4.30
CA SER A 35 -9.87 -17.64 3.78
C SER A 35 -9.66 -16.55 4.83
N LEU A 36 -9.86 -16.86 6.10
CA LEU A 36 -9.58 -15.95 7.22
C LEU A 36 -8.08 -15.85 7.52
N ASN A 37 -7.36 -16.98 7.49
CA ASN A 37 -5.93 -17.04 7.85
C ASN A 37 -4.97 -16.90 6.66
N GLY A 38 -5.46 -16.97 5.44
CA GLY A 38 -4.64 -16.88 4.24
C GLY A 38 -4.19 -15.44 3.98
N GLU A 39 -2.95 -15.30 3.51
CA GLU A 39 -2.28 -14.04 3.10
C GLU A 39 -3.10 -13.15 2.13
N ARG A 40 -4.15 -13.69 1.51
CA ARG A 40 -5.05 -13.03 0.55
C ARG A 40 -6.49 -12.89 1.05
N GLY A 41 -6.74 -13.17 2.32
CA GLY A 41 -8.04 -13.04 2.96
C GLY A 41 -8.55 -11.60 3.04
N ILE A 42 -9.83 -11.43 3.39
CA ILE A 42 -10.51 -10.12 3.50
C ILE A 42 -9.72 -9.13 4.37
N PHE A 43 -8.98 -9.62 5.37
CA PHE A 43 -8.12 -8.80 6.22
C PHE A 43 -6.89 -8.23 5.50
N ALA A 44 -6.26 -8.99 4.61
CA ALA A 44 -5.14 -8.52 3.80
C ALA A 44 -5.60 -7.44 2.81
N TYR A 45 -6.77 -7.61 2.20
CA TYR A 45 -7.39 -6.58 1.35
C TYR A 45 -7.65 -5.29 2.14
N ARG A 46 -8.20 -5.38 3.36
CA ARG A 46 -8.43 -4.20 4.20
C ARG A 46 -7.14 -3.49 4.60
N ARG A 47 -6.06 -4.22 4.91
CA ARG A 47 -4.77 -3.64 5.26
C ARG A 47 -4.12 -2.95 4.06
N LEU A 48 -4.12 -3.62 2.91
CA LEU A 48 -3.56 -3.07 1.67
C LEU A 48 -4.34 -1.83 1.20
N SER A 49 -5.67 -1.86 1.24
CA SER A 49 -6.50 -0.71 0.88
C SER A 49 -6.25 0.51 1.78
N LYS A 50 -6.09 0.30 3.09
CA LYS A 50 -5.72 1.39 4.02
C LYS A 50 -4.34 1.97 3.72
N GLU A 51 -3.36 1.13 3.44
CA GLU A 51 -2.01 1.60 3.10
C GLU A 51 -2.00 2.37 1.76
N LEU A 52 -2.80 1.92 0.79
CA LEU A 52 -2.99 2.58 -0.49
C LEU A 52 -3.66 3.96 -0.34
N GLU A 53 -4.64 4.07 0.56
CA GLU A 53 -5.31 5.34 0.88
C GLU A 53 -4.35 6.34 1.53
N ILE A 54 -3.56 5.91 2.51
CA ILE A 54 -2.55 6.75 3.16
C ILE A 54 -1.52 7.23 2.13
N LYS A 55 -0.95 6.31 1.33
CA LYS A 55 0.04 6.66 0.31
C LYS A 55 -0.52 7.63 -0.74
N ARG A 56 -1.79 7.47 -1.13
CA ARG A 56 -2.47 8.40 -2.05
C ARG A 56 -2.65 9.78 -1.44
N SER A 57 -3.03 9.86 -0.16
CA SER A 57 -3.14 11.13 0.57
C SER A 57 -1.79 11.84 0.65
N THR A 58 -0.71 11.13 1.00
CA THR A 58 0.64 11.69 1.02
C THR A 58 1.10 12.17 -0.34
N LEU A 59 0.83 11.39 -1.41
CA LEU A 59 1.15 11.81 -2.78
C LEU A 59 0.38 13.06 -3.19
N ALA A 60 -0.91 13.17 -2.84
CA ALA A 60 -1.70 14.36 -3.14
C ALA A 60 -1.14 15.59 -2.44
N TYR A 61 -0.81 15.49 -1.14
CA TYR A 61 -0.21 16.56 -0.36
C TYR A 61 1.13 17.03 -0.96
N LEU A 62 2.06 16.10 -1.21
CA LEU A 62 3.38 16.41 -1.78
C LEU A 62 3.27 16.99 -3.19
N THR A 63 2.31 16.53 -3.99
CA THR A 63 2.07 17.07 -5.34
C THR A 63 1.59 18.52 -5.26
N THR A 64 0.71 18.84 -4.31
CA THR A 64 0.27 20.22 -4.06
C THR A 64 1.42 21.10 -3.58
N GLU A 65 2.24 20.61 -2.65
CA GLU A 65 3.42 21.34 -2.15
C GLU A 65 4.42 21.62 -3.27
N LYS A 66 4.73 20.60 -4.09
CA LYS A 66 5.58 20.72 -5.27
C LYS A 66 5.02 21.78 -6.22
N PHE A 67 3.74 21.75 -6.55
CA PHE A 67 3.13 22.72 -7.46
C PHE A 67 3.22 24.16 -6.91
N GLN A 68 3.02 24.35 -5.60
CA GLN A 68 3.17 25.66 -4.98
C GLN A 68 4.62 26.16 -5.05
N LEU A 69 5.59 25.26 -4.82
CA LEU A 69 7.01 25.60 -4.88
C LEU A 69 7.44 25.90 -6.32
N GLU A 70 7.00 25.11 -7.29
CA GLU A 70 7.22 25.34 -8.73
C GLU A 70 6.62 26.66 -9.19
N ASN A 71 5.41 27.01 -8.73
CA ASN A 71 4.81 28.31 -9.02
C ASN A 71 5.66 29.45 -8.45
N LYS A 72 6.16 29.34 -7.22
CA LYS A 72 7.04 30.36 -6.61
C LYS A 72 8.34 30.49 -7.40
N VAL A 73 8.99 29.37 -7.73
CA VAL A 73 10.20 29.35 -8.57
C VAL A 73 9.92 29.98 -9.93
N ARG A 74 8.80 29.65 -10.57
CA ARG A 74 8.42 30.21 -11.88
C ARG A 74 8.18 31.71 -11.81
N LEU A 75 7.57 32.22 -10.74
CA LEU A 75 7.38 33.66 -10.54
C LEU A 75 8.71 34.39 -10.41
N ILE A 76 9.69 33.79 -9.71
CA ILE A 76 11.04 34.34 -9.57
C ILE A 76 11.81 34.24 -10.90
N ALA A 77 11.73 33.10 -11.59
CA ALA A 77 12.41 32.83 -12.86
C ALA A 77 11.89 33.63 -14.05
N LYS A 78 10.63 34.11 -14.02
CA LYS A 78 10.02 34.89 -15.11
C LYS A 78 10.78 36.20 -15.35
N ASP A 79 11.32 36.81 -14.30
CA ASP A 79 12.20 37.97 -14.36
C ASP A 79 13.64 37.50 -14.19
N LYS A 80 14.19 36.80 -15.21
CA LYS A 80 15.59 36.36 -15.33
C LYS A 80 16.35 36.30 -14.00
N VAL A 81 16.21 35.18 -13.27
CA VAL A 81 17.04 34.94 -12.09
C VAL A 81 18.50 34.87 -12.56
N ASP A 82 19.29 35.81 -12.08
CA ASP A 82 20.73 35.81 -12.31
C ASP A 82 21.36 34.57 -11.65
N LEU A 83 22.15 33.82 -12.42
CA LEU A 83 22.86 32.64 -11.93
C LEU A 83 23.77 32.99 -10.75
N ASP A 84 24.37 34.18 -10.76
CA ASP A 84 25.21 34.64 -9.66
C ASP A 84 24.40 34.89 -8.38
N MET A 85 23.17 35.39 -8.51
CA MET A 85 22.27 35.59 -7.36
C MET A 85 21.77 34.25 -6.78
N LEU A 86 21.64 33.23 -7.63
CA LEU A 86 21.34 31.85 -7.23
C LEU A 86 22.49 31.22 -6.44
N ASP A 87 23.73 31.41 -6.89
CA ASP A 87 24.93 30.90 -6.21
C ASP A 87 25.12 31.59 -4.85
N GLU A 88 24.91 32.90 -4.77
CA GLU A 88 24.90 33.66 -3.52
C GLU A 88 23.82 33.19 -2.54
N LEU A 89 22.60 32.93 -3.02
CA LEU A 89 21.53 32.41 -2.18
C LEU A 89 21.81 30.99 -1.70
N ALA A 90 22.39 30.12 -2.53
CA ALA A 90 22.82 28.78 -2.14
C ALA A 90 23.89 28.82 -1.05
N ARG A 91 24.90 29.69 -1.19
CA ARG A 91 25.94 29.93 -0.17
C ARG A 91 25.36 30.44 1.13
N ARG A 92 24.48 31.44 1.08
CA ARG A 92 23.92 32.10 2.29
C ARG A 92 22.87 31.27 3.03
N LYS A 93 21.99 30.57 2.31
CA LYS A 93 20.86 29.83 2.91
C LYS A 93 21.20 28.37 3.21
N LEU A 94 21.96 27.72 2.35
CA LEU A 94 22.28 26.29 2.46
C LEU A 94 23.70 26.05 2.98
N GLY A 95 24.52 27.10 3.13
CA GLY A 95 25.91 26.96 3.56
C GLY A 95 26.78 26.23 2.54
N LEU A 96 26.34 26.13 1.28
CA LEU A 96 27.08 25.45 0.22
C LEU A 96 28.29 26.30 -0.16
N ALA A 97 29.49 25.77 0.07
CA ALA A 97 30.75 26.36 -0.39
C ALA A 97 31.19 25.69 -1.69
N GLY A 98 31.66 26.49 -2.66
CA GLY A 98 32.22 25.99 -3.92
C GLY A 98 33.51 25.21 -3.70
N LYS A 99 33.91 24.41 -4.70
CA LYS A 99 35.08 23.51 -4.63
C LYS A 99 36.40 24.22 -4.28
N ASN A 100 36.48 25.54 -4.50
CA ASN A 100 37.66 26.38 -4.27
C ASN A 100 37.47 27.42 -3.15
N ASP A 101 36.38 27.36 -2.37
CA ASP A 101 36.10 28.34 -1.32
C ASP A 101 36.77 27.97 0.01
N ILE A 102 37.22 28.98 0.77
CA ILE A 102 37.86 28.82 2.07
C ILE A 102 36.83 29.08 3.18
N MET A 103 36.48 28.05 3.96
CA MET A 103 35.60 28.19 5.12
C MET A 103 36.39 28.63 6.35
N ILE A 104 36.04 29.79 6.91
CA ILE A 104 36.62 30.30 8.17
C ILE A 104 35.60 30.11 9.29
N ILE A 105 35.88 29.20 10.22
CA ILE A 105 35.06 29.00 11.42
C ILE A 105 35.57 29.95 12.51
N ILE A 106 34.79 30.99 12.82
CA ILE A 106 35.12 31.94 13.88
C ILE A 106 34.50 31.41 15.17
N LYS A 107 35.34 31.08 16.15
CA LYS A 107 34.88 30.71 17.50
C LYS A 107 34.33 31.97 18.16
N LYS A 108 33.06 31.94 18.54
CA LYS A 108 32.43 33.00 19.31
C LYS A 108 32.62 32.68 20.79
N ASP A 109 33.32 33.56 21.49
CA ASP A 109 33.53 33.52 22.95
C ASP A 109 32.23 33.77 23.71
#